data_AF-A0A7S0ZX93-F1
#
_entry.id   AF-A0A7S0ZX93-F1
#
_cell.length_a   1.000
_cell.length_b   1.000
_cell.length_c   1.000
_cell.angle_alpha   90.00
_cell.angle_beta   90.00
_cell.angle_gamma   90.00
#
_symmetry.space_group_name_H-M   'P 1'
#
loop_
_entity.id
_entity.type
_entity.pdbx_description
1 polymer ?
#
loop_
_entity_poly.entity_id
_entity_poly.type
_entity_poly.pdbx_seq_one_letter_code
_entity_poly.pdbx_strand_id
1 'polypeptide(L)'
;IVMLPPGVSMVFLSATMANPVFLAGWLCQLKNRPVHAIQKRGRPVPLKHHVFPIGADAEDPQALVEVRDAAGRVDRLRIDSAARAVRKWREGRDQGVVRSAQEPGKKDKPPVKKKDKAQPASDKERAASLRQLLSALVKR
;
A
#
# COMPACT_ATOMS: atom_id res chain seq x y z
N ILE A 1 20.01 -15.42 23.05
CA ILE A 1 21.40 -15.08 22.66
C ILE A 1 22.28 -14.85 23.88
N VAL A 2 21.97 -13.90 24.78
CA VAL A 2 22.80 -13.58 25.96
C VAL A 2 23.09 -14.80 26.84
N MET A 3 22.05 -15.52 27.27
CA MET A 3 22.15 -16.71 28.16
C MET A 3 22.74 -17.97 27.50
N LEU A 4 23.09 -17.93 26.21
CA LEU A 4 23.58 -19.14 25.50
C LEU A 4 25.02 -19.50 25.93
N PRO A 5 25.33 -20.78 26.18
CA PRO A 5 26.68 -21.22 26.52
C PRO A 5 27.73 -20.83 25.45
N PRO A 6 29.00 -20.58 25.84
CA PRO A 6 30.04 -20.06 24.95
C PRO A 6 30.50 -21.04 23.84
N GLY A 7 30.23 -22.34 24.00
CA GLY A 7 30.62 -23.36 23.03
C GLY A 7 29.75 -23.41 21.77
N VAL A 8 28.55 -22.82 21.80
CA VAL A 8 27.55 -22.99 20.73
C VAL A 8 27.84 -22.07 19.54
N SER A 9 27.91 -22.65 18.34
CA SER A 9 27.96 -21.91 17.08
C SER A 9 26.56 -21.50 16.65
N MET A 10 26.40 -20.26 16.17
CA MET A 10 25.10 -19.69 15.81
C MET A 10 25.07 -19.28 14.34
N VAL A 11 23.96 -19.56 13.68
CA VAL A 11 23.65 -19.07 12.33
C VAL A 11 22.39 -18.21 12.42
N PHE A 12 22.47 -16.98 11.95
CA PHE A 12 21.36 -16.02 11.99
C PHE A 12 20.82 -15.80 10.58
N LEU A 13 19.54 -16.08 10.39
CA LEU A 13 18.81 -15.78 9.16
C LEU A 13 17.91 -14.58 9.43
N SER A 14 18.11 -13.51 8.67
CA SER A 14 17.35 -12.26 8.80
C SER A 14 16.95 -11.72 7.43
N ALA A 15 15.90 -10.89 7.41
CA ALA A 15 15.59 -10.07 6.25
C ALA A 15 16.68 -9.02 6.00
N THR A 16 16.59 -8.32 4.87
CA THR A 16 17.58 -7.27 4.52
C THR A 16 17.57 -6.14 5.56
N MET A 17 18.69 -5.93 6.23
CA MET A 17 18.90 -4.86 7.20
C MET A 17 19.73 -3.71 6.60
N ALA A 18 19.55 -2.49 7.12
CA ALA A 18 20.35 -1.33 6.71
C ALA A 18 21.80 -1.42 7.22
N ASN A 19 22.00 -1.97 8.42
CA ASN A 19 23.32 -2.07 9.07
C ASN A 19 23.52 -3.44 9.75
N PRO A 20 23.89 -4.50 9.00
CA PRO A 20 24.15 -5.82 9.58
C PRO A 20 25.49 -5.88 10.35
N VAL A 21 26.44 -4.99 10.03
CA VAL A 21 27.78 -4.98 10.65
C VAL A 21 27.69 -4.54 12.10
N PHE A 22 26.83 -3.58 12.43
CA PHE A 22 26.59 -3.17 13.81
C PHE A 22 26.10 -4.34 14.67
N LEU A 23 25.11 -5.10 14.17
CA LEU A 23 24.60 -6.28 14.87
C LEU A 23 25.70 -7.34 15.04
N ALA A 24 26.50 -7.59 14.00
CA ALA A 24 27.62 -8.53 14.07
C ALA A 24 28.69 -8.09 15.06
N GLY A 25 29.01 -6.79 15.12
CA GLY A 25 29.96 -6.23 16.08
C GLY A 25 29.50 -6.38 17.52
N TRP A 26 28.22 -6.09 17.79
CA TRP A 26 27.62 -6.32 19.10
C TRP A 26 27.63 -7.82 19.49
N LEU A 27 27.29 -8.71 18.55
CA LEU A 27 27.36 -10.16 18.77
C LEU A 27 28.78 -10.66 19.02
N CYS A 28 29.76 -10.10 18.32
CA CYS A 28 31.18 -10.40 18.49
C CYS A 28 31.65 -10.06 19.90
N GLN A 29 31.28 -8.89 20.43
CA GLN A 29 31.58 -8.48 21.79
C GLN A 29 30.84 -9.34 22.83
N LEU A 30 29.56 -9.65 22.58
CA LEU A 30 28.73 -10.42 23.51
C LEU A 30 29.21 -11.87 23.66
N LYS A 31 29.79 -12.48 22.60
CA LYS A 31 30.22 -13.88 22.59
C LYS A 31 31.73 -14.08 22.54
N ASN A 32 32.50 -13.01 22.51
CA ASN A 32 33.96 -13.01 22.36
C ASN A 32 34.44 -13.96 21.24
N ARG A 33 33.75 -13.92 20.09
CA ARG A 33 33.97 -14.80 18.94
C ARG A 33 33.79 -14.02 17.64
N PRO A 34 34.55 -14.33 16.57
CA PRO A 34 34.36 -13.68 15.28
C PRO A 34 32.96 -13.97 14.72
N VAL A 35 32.29 -12.94 14.21
CA VAL A 35 30.96 -13.04 13.58
C VAL A 35 31.04 -12.49 12.16
N HIS A 36 30.58 -13.27 11.19
CA HIS A 36 30.55 -12.88 9.79
C HIS A 36 29.16 -12.34 9.42
N ALA A 37 29.12 -11.13 8.84
CA ALA A 37 27.92 -10.53 8.30
C ALA A 37 27.91 -10.68 6.77
N ILE A 38 26.96 -11.46 6.23
CA ILE A 38 26.76 -11.63 4.79
C ILE A 38 25.41 -11.02 4.41
N GLN A 39 25.41 -10.06 3.48
CA GLN A 39 24.18 -9.41 3.01
C GLN A 39 24.11 -9.44 1.48
N LYS A 40 22.93 -9.77 0.96
CA LYS A 40 22.57 -9.64 -0.45
C LYS A 40 21.39 -8.69 -0.60
N ARG A 41 21.48 -7.72 -1.52
CA ARG A 41 20.43 -6.72 -1.78
C ARG A 41 19.58 -7.04 -3.03
N GLY A 42 20.09 -7.86 -3.94
CA GLY A 42 19.39 -8.22 -5.17
C GLY A 42 18.20 -9.16 -4.91
N ARG A 43 17.09 -8.92 -5.59
CA ARG A 43 15.93 -9.82 -5.60
C ARG A 43 16.00 -10.76 -6.79
N PRO A 44 15.73 -12.06 -6.63
CA PRO A 44 15.68 -13.01 -7.76
C PRO A 44 14.57 -12.66 -8.78
N VAL A 45 13.46 -12.11 -8.30
CA VAL A 45 12.32 -11.71 -9.14
C VAL A 45 12.20 -10.17 -9.10
N PRO A 46 12.34 -9.48 -10.25
CA PRO A 46 12.10 -8.04 -10.38
C PRO A 46 10.64 -7.68 -10.03
N LEU A 47 10.44 -6.63 -9.23
CA LEU A 47 9.11 -6.21 -8.76
C LEU A 47 8.70 -4.87 -9.37
N LYS A 48 7.54 -4.85 -10.04
CA LYS A 48 6.84 -3.62 -10.43
C LYS A 48 5.94 -3.16 -9.29
N HIS A 49 5.88 -1.86 -9.03
CA HIS A 49 5.03 -1.30 -7.97
C HIS A 49 3.97 -0.44 -8.62
N HIS A 50 2.72 -0.72 -8.30
CA HIS A 50 1.57 0.03 -8.76
C HIS A 50 0.86 0.70 -7.59
N VAL A 51 0.26 1.86 -7.86
CA VAL A 51 -0.58 2.60 -6.91
C VAL A 51 -1.99 2.65 -7.48
N PHE A 52 -2.97 2.35 -6.64
CA PHE A 52 -4.39 2.55 -6.92
C PHE A 52 -4.88 3.75 -6.12
N PRO A 53 -5.05 4.93 -6.75
CA PRO A 53 -5.46 6.14 -6.05
C PRO A 53 -6.89 6.02 -5.54
N ILE A 54 -7.11 6.48 -4.31
CA ILE A 54 -8.45 6.49 -3.73
C ILE A 54 -9.38 7.40 -4.54
N GLY A 55 -10.59 6.90 -4.82
CA GLY A 55 -11.57 7.61 -5.66
C GLY A 55 -11.44 7.32 -7.16
N ALA A 56 -10.49 6.49 -7.57
CA ALA A 56 -10.45 5.96 -8.92
C ALA A 56 -11.43 4.78 -9.08
N ASP A 57 -11.97 4.64 -10.29
CA ASP A 57 -12.90 3.57 -10.61
C ASP A 57 -12.15 2.24 -10.74
N ALA A 58 -12.60 1.23 -10.01
CA ALA A 58 -11.99 -0.10 -10.08
C ALA A 58 -12.20 -0.75 -11.46
N GLU A 59 -13.28 -0.40 -12.14
CA GLU A 59 -13.57 -0.90 -13.49
C GLU A 59 -12.69 -0.26 -14.57
N ASP A 60 -12.02 0.87 -14.27
CA ASP A 60 -11.10 1.51 -15.21
C ASP A 60 -9.71 0.84 -15.14
N PRO A 61 -9.26 0.17 -16.21
CA PRO A 61 -7.93 -0.44 -16.24
C PRO A 61 -6.80 0.59 -16.12
N GLN A 62 -7.05 1.86 -16.46
CA GLN A 62 -6.08 2.95 -16.37
C GLN A 62 -5.94 3.51 -14.94
N ALA A 63 -6.83 3.12 -14.02
CA ALA A 63 -6.76 3.52 -12.62
C ALA A 63 -5.54 2.97 -11.88
N LEU A 64 -4.95 1.86 -12.34
CA LEU A 64 -3.76 1.27 -11.75
C LEU A 64 -2.49 1.90 -12.33
N VAL A 65 -1.82 2.75 -11.55
CA VAL A 65 -0.66 3.52 -12.01
C VAL A 65 0.64 2.82 -11.62
N GLU A 66 1.46 2.39 -12.59
CA GLU A 66 2.82 1.87 -12.32
C GLU A 66 3.75 3.01 -11.88
N VAL A 67 4.23 2.99 -10.65
CA VAL A 67 5.09 4.04 -10.07
C VAL A 67 6.56 3.63 -9.99
N ARG A 68 6.83 2.32 -10.06
CA ARG A 68 8.19 1.78 -10.04
C ARG A 68 8.29 0.59 -10.95
N ASP A 69 9.26 0.63 -11.86
CA ASP A 69 9.48 -0.45 -12.82
C ASP A 69 10.27 -1.62 -12.22
N ALA A 70 10.40 -2.69 -12.99
CA ALA A 70 11.15 -3.90 -12.64
C ALA A 70 12.65 -3.64 -12.41
N ALA A 71 13.23 -2.62 -13.06
CA ALA A 71 14.62 -2.20 -12.85
C ALA A 71 14.80 -1.38 -11.57
N GLY A 72 13.70 -1.07 -10.87
CA GLY A 72 13.69 -0.31 -9.63
C GLY A 72 13.67 1.21 -9.82
N ARG A 73 13.55 1.71 -11.06
CA ARG A 73 13.42 3.14 -11.38
C ARG A 73 12.04 3.64 -10.96
N VAL A 74 12.01 4.82 -10.35
CA VAL A 74 10.78 5.44 -9.83
C VAL A 74 10.30 6.52 -10.81
N ASP A 75 9.06 6.40 -11.26
CA ASP A 75 8.41 7.37 -12.14
C ASP A 75 7.69 8.44 -11.31
N ARG A 76 8.38 9.56 -11.09
CA ARG A 76 7.85 10.67 -10.28
C ARG A 76 6.63 11.34 -10.91
N LEU A 77 6.58 11.43 -12.24
CA LEU A 77 5.47 12.08 -12.93
C LEU A 77 4.16 11.34 -12.70
N ARG A 78 4.24 10.00 -12.74
CA ARG A 78 3.11 9.12 -12.44
C ARG A 78 2.66 9.18 -10.97
N ILE A 79 3.60 9.28 -10.04
CA ILE A 79 3.30 9.49 -8.62
C ILE A 79 2.56 10.82 -8.43
N ASP A 80 3.09 11.90 -9.01
CA ASP A 80 2.51 13.23 -8.86
C ASP A 80 1.12 13.32 -9.51
N SER A 81 0.90 12.66 -10.66
CA SER A 81 -0.43 12.59 -11.27
C SER A 81 -1.42 11.84 -10.40
N ALA A 82 -1.02 10.72 -9.80
CA ALA A 82 -1.88 9.96 -8.90
C ALA A 82 -2.20 10.78 -7.63
N ALA A 83 -1.22 11.50 -7.08
CA ALA A 83 -1.41 12.38 -5.93
C ALA A 83 -2.39 13.53 -6.23
N ARG A 84 -2.29 14.15 -7.42
CA ARG A 84 -3.24 15.18 -7.87
C ARG A 84 -4.66 14.64 -8.01
N ALA A 85 -4.83 13.43 -8.55
CA ALA A 85 -6.14 12.80 -8.67
C ALA A 85 -6.79 12.57 -7.29
N VAL A 86 -6.01 12.05 -6.33
CA VAL A 86 -6.47 11.88 -4.94
C VAL A 86 -6.86 13.21 -4.29
N ARG A 87 -6.08 14.26 -4.53
CA ARG A 87 -6.38 15.61 -4.01
C ARG A 87 -7.70 16.15 -4.57
N LYS A 88 -7.91 16.05 -5.87
CA LYS A 88 -9.17 16.46 -6.53
C LYS A 88 -10.37 15.70 -5.95
N TRP A 89 -10.22 14.39 -5.74
CA TRP A 89 -11.28 13.57 -5.15
C TRP A 89 -11.58 13.96 -3.70
N ARG A 90 -10.56 14.31 -2.91
CA ARG A 90 -10.73 14.80 -1.53
C ARG A 90 -11.51 16.12 -1.51
N GLU A 91 -11.11 17.09 -2.33
CA GLU A 91 -11.77 18.40 -2.42
C GLU A 91 -13.26 18.28 -2.80
N GLY A 92 -13.61 17.34 -3.70
CA GLY A 92 -15.00 17.05 -4.06
C GLY A 92 -15.84 16.46 -2.92
N ARG A 93 -15.24 15.72 -1.98
CA ARG A 93 -15.94 15.20 -0.79
C ARG A 93 -16.18 16.28 0.26
N ASP A 94 -15.19 17.13 0.52
CA ASP A 94 -15.31 18.20 1.52
C ASP A 94 -16.39 19.21 1.12
N GLN A 95 -16.53 19.50 -0.18
CA GLN A 95 -17.63 20.33 -0.71
C GLN A 95 -19.02 19.66 -0.59
N GLY A 96 -19.09 18.33 -0.57
CA GLY A 96 -20.34 17.58 -0.35
C GLY A 96 -20.82 17.62 1.10
N VAL A 97 -19.90 17.69 2.07
CA VAL A 97 -20.21 17.86 3.50
C VAL A 97 -20.73 19.27 3.78
N VAL A 98 -20.13 20.30 3.17
CA VAL A 98 -20.58 21.69 3.33
C VAL A 98 -21.96 21.93 2.71
N ARG A 99 -22.29 21.25 1.60
CA ARG A 99 -23.63 21.33 0.97
C ARG A 99 -24.74 20.69 1.79
N SER A 100 -24.44 19.76 2.70
CA SER A 100 -25.44 19.13 3.58
C SER A 100 -25.76 19.93 4.85
N ALA A 101 -25.09 21.07 5.10
CA ALA A 101 -25.28 21.92 6.29
C ALA A 101 -26.14 23.17 6.04
N GLN A 102 -26.74 23.34 4.85
CA GLN A 102 -27.65 24.44 4.58
C GLN A 102 -29.08 23.91 4.48
N GLU A 103 -29.80 23.97 5.60
CA GLU A 103 -31.24 23.68 5.67
C GLU A 103 -32.03 24.64 4.76
N PRO A 104 -32.92 24.15 3.88
CA PRO A 104 -34.01 24.95 3.35
C PRO A 104 -35.25 24.74 4.23
N GLY A 105 -35.77 25.83 4.79
CA GLY A 105 -37.04 25.83 5.50
C GLY A 105 -38.23 25.45 4.60
N LYS A 106 -38.86 24.33 4.96
CA LYS A 106 -40.31 24.02 5.06
C LYS A 106 -41.28 24.07 3.84
N LYS A 107 -42.09 22.99 3.77
CA LYS A 107 -43.43 22.75 3.14
C LYS A 107 -43.42 22.26 1.67
N ASP A 108 -44.09 21.19 1.19
CA ASP A 108 -45.05 20.17 1.68
C ASP A 108 -44.88 18.87 0.83
N LYS A 109 -45.27 17.68 1.32
CA LYS A 109 -45.33 16.36 0.58
C LYS A 109 -46.78 16.08 0.12
N PRO A 110 -47.10 15.27 -0.94
CA PRO A 110 -46.63 13.87 -1.20
C PRO A 110 -46.64 13.45 -2.72
N PRO A 111 -46.62 12.15 -3.17
CA PRO A 111 -46.23 10.88 -2.53
C PRO A 111 -45.03 10.17 -3.23
N VAL A 112 -44.63 9.10 -2.55
CA VAL A 112 -43.49 8.20 -2.75
C VAL A 112 -43.38 7.58 -4.15
N LYS A 113 -42.20 7.71 -4.78
CA LYS A 113 -41.58 6.62 -5.58
C LYS A 113 -40.21 6.32 -4.98
N LYS A 114 -40.07 5.15 -4.36
CA LYS A 114 -38.79 4.60 -3.93
C LYS A 114 -37.94 4.39 -5.19
N LYS A 115 -36.96 5.25 -5.42
CA LYS A 115 -35.86 5.00 -6.34
C LYS A 115 -34.71 4.49 -5.50
N ASP A 116 -34.31 3.26 -5.77
CA ASP A 116 -33.31 2.53 -5.00
C ASP A 116 -32.05 3.38 -4.81
N LYS A 117 -31.74 3.66 -3.54
CA LYS A 117 -30.47 4.26 -3.15
C LYS A 117 -29.38 3.25 -3.47
N ALA A 118 -28.61 3.49 -4.52
CA ALA A 118 -27.35 2.81 -4.74
C ALA A 118 -26.46 3.06 -3.51
N GLN A 119 -26.32 2.05 -2.66
CA GLN A 119 -25.41 2.06 -1.53
C GLN A 119 -23.98 2.13 -2.06
N PRO A 120 -23.07 2.91 -1.43
CA PRO A 120 -21.66 2.84 -1.78
C PRO A 120 -21.18 1.42 -1.49
N ALA A 121 -20.68 0.74 -2.52
CA ALA A 121 -20.20 -0.63 -2.47
C ALA A 121 -19.38 -0.85 -1.20
N SER A 122 -19.76 -1.86 -0.41
CA SER A 122 -19.18 -2.10 0.90
C SER A 122 -17.68 -2.37 0.72
N ASP A 123 -16.84 -2.00 1.69
CA ASP A 123 -15.38 -2.17 1.55
C ASP A 123 -14.97 -3.63 1.26
N LYS A 124 -15.85 -4.60 1.53
CA LYS A 124 -15.70 -6.01 1.18
C LYS A 124 -15.83 -6.27 -0.33
N GLU A 125 -16.69 -5.54 -1.02
CA GLU A 125 -16.88 -5.62 -2.48
C GLU A 125 -15.70 -4.97 -3.22
N ARG A 126 -15.20 -3.83 -2.71
CA ARG A 126 -14.00 -3.19 -3.25
C ARG A 126 -12.77 -4.09 -3.14
N ALA A 127 -12.61 -4.77 -2.00
CA ALA A 127 -11.56 -5.75 -1.80
C ALA A 127 -11.71 -6.97 -2.74
N ALA A 128 -12.94 -7.36 -3.09
CA ALA A 128 -13.19 -8.44 -4.04
C ALA A 128 -12.82 -8.06 -5.47
N SER A 129 -13.24 -6.88 -5.95
CA SER A 129 -12.89 -6.37 -7.29
C SER A 129 -11.39 -6.17 -7.44
N LEU A 130 -10.71 -5.63 -6.42
CA LEU A 130 -9.26 -5.45 -6.44
C LEU A 130 -8.51 -6.79 -6.50
N ARG A 131 -8.99 -7.81 -5.76
CA ARG A 131 -8.44 -9.18 -5.87
C ARG A 131 -8.63 -9.76 -7.26
N GLN A 132 -9.77 -9.53 -7.90
CA GLN A 132 -10.06 -10.03 -9.24
C GLN A 132 -9.15 -9.38 -10.29
N LEU A 133 -8.92 -8.06 -10.22
CA LEU A 133 -7.99 -7.35 -11.09
C LEU A 133 -6.54 -7.79 -10.90
N LEU A 134 -6.11 -7.92 -9.63
CA LEU A 134 -4.78 -8.45 -9.33
C LEU A 134 -4.62 -9.89 -9.85
N SER A 135 -5.67 -10.71 -9.78
CA SER A 135 -5.63 -12.08 -10.32
C SER A 135 -5.51 -12.12 -11.85
N ALA A 136 -6.08 -11.14 -12.56
CA ALA A 136 -5.98 -11.03 -14.01
C ALA A 136 -4.59 -10.59 -14.47
N LEU A 137 -3.90 -9.78 -13.66
CA LEU A 137 -2.52 -9.34 -13.93
C LEU A 137 -1.48 -10.41 -13.63
N VAL A 138 -1.72 -11.29 -12.65
CA VAL A 138 -0.81 -12.40 -12.31
C VAL A 138 -0.88 -13.56 -13.33
N LYS A 139 -1.98 -13.67 -14.10
CA LYS A 139 -2.17 -14.71 -15.13
C LYS A 139 -1.63 -14.33 -16.52
N ARG A 140 -1.03 -13.15 -16.67
CA ARG A 140 -0.31 -12.71 -17.88
C ARG A 140 1.19 -12.85 -17.66
#